data_AF-A0A4Y2G1J9-F1
#
_entry.id   AF-A0A4Y2G1J9-F1
#
_cell.length_a   1.000
_cell.length_b   1.000
_cell.length_c   1.000
_cell.angle_alpha   90.00
_cell.angle_beta   90.00
_cell.angle_gamma   90.00
#
_symmetry.space_group_name_H-M   'P 1'
#
loop_
_entity.id
_entity.type
_entity.pdbx_description
1 polymer ?
#
loop_
_entity_poly.entity_id
_entity_poly.type
_entity_poly.pdbx_seq_one_letter_code
_entity_poly.pdbx_strand_id
1 'polypeptide(L)'
;MKQAIKLYTVSPRKRIIQVMKAYLLDELARIERRINSYLKKAKLNNCDNVQPLIDTGSSRCLLKISVAQKLKLKLEPAFNKIYGFGNQKMPALTSIGRIKADIEVDNVKAESISIYVVPDNAQSVDLIIGRAWLDLPHIAYAKIGKRVHIGYREDELLRNFPTDENVNPVCLKQLS
;
A
#
# COMPACT_ATOMS: atom_id res chain seq x y z
N MET A 1 53.98 9.54 14.71
CA MET A 1 52.76 9.04 15.39
C MET A 1 51.82 8.47 14.33
N LYS A 2 51.56 7.15 14.33
CA LYS A 2 50.58 6.51 13.42
C LYS A 2 49.32 6.18 14.23
N GLN A 3 48.17 6.75 13.86
CA GLN A 3 46.87 6.39 14.43
C GLN A 3 46.39 5.06 13.85
N ALA A 4 45.97 4.14 14.72
CA ALA A 4 45.39 2.86 14.36
C ALA A 4 43.90 3.01 14.02
N ILE A 5 43.51 2.59 12.81
CA ILE A 5 42.11 2.44 12.40
C ILE A 5 41.56 1.20 13.12
N LYS A 6 40.68 1.40 14.10
CA LYS A 6 39.98 0.31 14.80
C LYS A 6 38.82 -0.16 13.93
N LEU A 7 39.04 -1.17 13.09
CA LEU A 7 37.98 -1.89 12.38
C LEU A 7 37.18 -2.71 13.39
N TYR A 8 36.03 -2.20 13.83
CA TYR A 8 35.09 -2.97 14.65
C TYR A 8 34.46 -4.08 13.82
N THR A 9 35.03 -5.28 13.88
CA THR A 9 34.43 -6.48 13.29
C THR A 9 33.25 -6.93 14.16
N VAL A 10 32.04 -6.90 13.60
CA VAL A 10 30.85 -7.45 14.25
C VAL A 10 31.08 -8.95 14.44
N SER A 11 31.06 -9.41 15.70
CA SER A 11 31.24 -10.81 16.09
C SER A 11 30.38 -11.75 15.23
N PRO A 12 30.91 -12.93 14.80
CA PRO A 12 30.16 -13.90 14.01
C PRO A 12 28.82 -14.30 14.62
N ARG A 13 28.74 -14.41 15.97
CA ARG A 13 27.48 -14.69 16.68
C ARG A 13 26.45 -13.57 16.50
N LYS A 14 26.87 -12.31 16.52
CA LYS A 14 25.98 -11.16 16.27
C LYS A 14 25.45 -11.15 14.83
N ARG A 15 26.28 -11.52 13.84
CA ARG A 15 25.83 -11.69 12.44
C ARG A 15 24.81 -12.81 12.30
N ILE A 16 25.06 -13.98 12.90
CA ILE A 16 24.14 -15.13 12.83
C ILE A 16 22.78 -14.76 13.43
N ILE A 17 22.77 -14.12 14.61
CA ILE A 17 21.53 -13.66 15.25
C ILE A 17 20.79 -12.65 14.37
N GLN A 18 21.50 -11.71 13.74
CA GLN A 18 20.89 -10.73 12.86
C GLN A 18 20.27 -11.37 11.61
N VAL A 19 20.95 -12.35 11.02
CA VAL A 19 20.46 -13.13 9.88
C VAL A 19 19.23 -13.93 10.27
N MET A 20 19.26 -14.67 11.40
CA MET A 20 18.10 -15.43 11.89
C MET A 20 16.89 -14.54 12.20
N LYS A 21 17.11 -13.35 12.78
CA LYS A 21 16.03 -12.37 12.98
C LYS A 21 15.40 -11.92 11.66
N ALA A 22 16.21 -11.64 10.63
CA ALA A 22 15.69 -11.25 9.32
C ALA A 22 14.88 -12.38 8.66
N TYR A 23 15.34 -13.63 8.75
CA TYR A 23 14.59 -14.79 8.28
C TYR A 23 13.25 -14.96 9.00
N LEU A 24 13.24 -14.88 10.32
CA LEU A 24 12.01 -15.02 11.10
C LEU A 24 11.01 -13.88 10.80
N LEU A 25 11.50 -12.64 10.64
CA LEU A 25 10.66 -11.50 10.26
C LEU A 25 10.04 -11.69 8.86
N ASP A 26 10.81 -12.17 7.88
CA ASP A 26 10.28 -12.46 6.54
C ASP A 26 9.27 -13.61 6.56
N GLU A 27 9.49 -14.64 7.39
CA GLU A 27 8.56 -15.75 7.56
C GLU A 27 7.25 -15.33 8.23
N LEU A 28 7.33 -14.51 9.29
CA LEU A 28 6.15 -13.89 9.91
C LEU A 28 5.39 -13.01 8.93
N ALA A 29 6.08 -12.18 8.14
CA ALA A 29 5.45 -11.37 7.11
C ALA A 29 4.80 -12.21 6.00
N ARG A 30 5.36 -13.38 5.65
CA ARG A 30 4.74 -14.36 4.73
C ARG A 30 3.48 -14.98 5.32
N ILE A 31 3.50 -15.32 6.62
CA ILE A 31 2.35 -15.87 7.33
C ILE A 31 1.24 -14.83 7.44
N GLU A 32 1.57 -13.60 7.82
CA GLU A 32 0.60 -12.49 7.88
C GLU A 32 0.00 -12.22 6.50
N ARG A 33 0.78 -12.22 5.41
CA ARG A 33 0.25 -12.14 4.04
C ARG A 33 -0.64 -13.33 3.66
N ARG A 34 -0.33 -14.53 4.13
CA ARG A 34 -1.16 -15.72 3.89
C ARG A 34 -2.50 -15.67 4.62
N ILE A 35 -2.55 -15.01 5.77
CA ILE A 35 -3.74 -14.89 6.62
C ILE A 35 -4.56 -13.64 6.28
N ASN A 36 -3.89 -12.52 5.99
CA ASN A 36 -4.49 -11.26 5.57
C ASN A 36 -4.38 -11.10 4.06
N SER A 37 -5.40 -11.54 3.38
CA SER A 37 -5.45 -11.56 1.92
C SER A 37 -5.49 -10.21 1.21
N TYR A 38 -5.68 -9.14 1.98
CA TYR A 38 -5.68 -7.79 1.47
C TYR A 38 -4.25 -7.26 1.37
N LEU A 39 -3.27 -7.90 2.03
CA LEU A 39 -1.86 -7.59 1.85
C LEU A 39 -1.33 -8.25 0.57
N LYS A 40 -0.82 -7.43 -0.34
CA LYS A 40 -0.25 -7.88 -1.62
C LYS A 40 1.23 -7.52 -1.71
N LYS A 41 1.83 -7.81 -2.85
CA LYS A 41 3.10 -7.21 -3.28
C LYS A 41 2.78 -6.19 -4.37
N ALA A 42 3.42 -5.04 -4.34
CA ALA A 42 3.33 -4.06 -5.41
C ALA A 42 4.70 -3.67 -5.94
N LYS A 43 4.70 -3.25 -7.21
CA LYS A 43 5.78 -2.42 -7.76
C LYS A 43 5.30 -0.98 -7.80
N LEU A 44 6.17 -0.06 -7.39
CA LEU A 44 5.98 1.37 -7.55
C LEU A 44 7.08 1.89 -8.47
N ASN A 45 6.74 2.42 -9.66
CA ASN A 45 7.71 2.79 -10.70
C ASN A 45 8.75 1.67 -10.97
N ASN A 46 8.28 0.43 -11.13
CA ASN A 46 9.09 -0.78 -11.34
C ASN A 46 10.02 -1.18 -10.16
N CYS A 47 9.91 -0.54 -9.00
CA CYS A 47 10.66 -0.95 -7.81
C CYS A 47 9.88 -2.00 -7.01
N ASP A 48 10.39 -3.23 -7.03
CA ASP A 48 9.86 -4.39 -6.31
C ASP A 48 10.20 -4.33 -4.81
N ASN A 49 9.56 -3.47 -4.02
CA ASN A 49 9.84 -3.37 -2.57
C ASN A 49 8.72 -2.71 -1.75
N VAL A 50 7.48 -2.73 -2.21
CA VAL A 50 6.37 -2.08 -1.51
C VAL A 50 5.32 -3.12 -1.13
N GLN A 51 4.93 -3.14 0.15
CA GLN A 51 3.83 -3.95 0.64
C GLN A 51 2.52 -3.13 0.70
N PRO A 52 1.61 -3.28 -0.28
CA PRO A 52 0.31 -2.65 -0.24
C PRO A 52 -0.70 -3.40 0.65
N LEU A 53 -1.66 -2.65 1.18
CA LEU A 53 -2.98 -3.12 1.59
C LEU A 53 -4.02 -2.70 0.54
N ILE A 54 -4.83 -3.64 0.06
CA ILE A 54 -5.99 -3.33 -0.77
C ILE A 54 -7.12 -2.85 0.13
N ASP A 55 -7.56 -1.60 -0.06
CA ASP A 55 -8.61 -0.98 0.75
C ASP A 55 -9.69 -0.39 -0.16
N THR A 56 -10.77 -1.14 -0.39
CA THR A 56 -11.92 -0.70 -1.18
C THR A 56 -12.67 0.46 -0.51
N GLY A 57 -12.53 0.64 0.80
CA GLY A 57 -13.09 1.76 1.54
C GLY A 57 -12.33 3.07 1.31
N SER A 58 -11.03 3.00 1.02
CA SER A 58 -10.23 4.17 0.72
C SER A 58 -10.49 4.72 -0.67
N SER A 59 -10.84 6.01 -0.74
CA SER A 59 -10.92 6.74 -2.01
C SER A 59 -9.56 6.97 -2.68
N ARG A 60 -8.48 6.97 -1.90
CA ARG A 60 -7.15 7.43 -2.32
C ARG A 60 -6.10 6.35 -2.11
N CYS A 61 -5.05 6.39 -2.93
CA CYS A 61 -3.83 5.67 -2.64
C CYS A 61 -2.97 6.48 -1.66
N LEU A 62 -2.47 5.85 -0.59
CA LEU A 62 -1.70 6.52 0.48
C LEU A 62 -0.34 5.85 0.66
N LEU A 63 0.75 6.61 0.57
CA LEU A 63 2.12 6.12 0.70
C LEU A 63 2.80 6.72 1.93
N LYS A 64 3.50 5.89 2.70
CA LYS A 64 4.36 6.38 3.79
C LYS A 64 5.47 7.31 3.28
N ILE A 65 5.74 8.39 4.01
CA ILE A 65 6.82 9.33 3.69
C ILE A 65 8.19 8.65 3.68
N SER A 66 8.47 7.73 4.61
CA SER A 66 9.72 6.97 4.63
C SER A 66 9.94 6.16 3.35
N VAL A 67 8.88 5.58 2.80
CA VAL A 67 8.94 4.81 1.54
C VAL A 67 9.19 5.75 0.36
N ALA A 68 8.49 6.87 0.29
CA ALA A 68 8.70 7.89 -0.74
C ALA A 68 10.15 8.41 -0.74
N GLN A 69 10.71 8.68 0.44
CA GLN A 69 12.09 9.12 0.62
C GLN A 69 13.10 8.02 0.22
N LYS A 70 12.88 6.78 0.67
CA LYS A 70 13.72 5.63 0.32
C LYS A 70 13.78 5.40 -1.18
N LEU A 71 12.66 5.57 -1.88
CA LEU A 71 12.55 5.45 -3.34
C LEU A 71 12.92 6.74 -4.09
N LYS A 72 13.33 7.81 -3.38
CA LYS A 72 13.73 9.11 -3.94
C LYS A 72 12.66 9.70 -4.88
N LEU A 73 11.38 9.51 -4.54
CA LEU A 73 10.27 10.02 -5.34
C LEU A 73 10.17 11.54 -5.22
N LYS A 74 9.90 12.22 -6.34
CA LYS A 74 9.71 13.66 -6.36
C LYS A 74 8.33 14.00 -5.78
N LEU A 75 8.32 14.55 -4.56
CA LEU A 75 7.10 14.98 -3.88
C LEU A 75 6.65 16.36 -4.37
N GLU A 76 5.39 16.47 -4.79
CA GLU A 76 4.72 17.75 -4.99
C GLU A 76 4.08 18.18 -3.66
N PRO A 77 4.27 19.44 -3.20
CA PRO A 77 3.56 19.96 -2.05
C PRO A 77 2.04 19.90 -2.28
N ALA A 78 1.34 19.19 -1.41
CA ALA A 78 -0.10 19.01 -1.48
C ALA A 78 -0.65 18.63 -0.10
N PHE A 79 -1.35 19.57 0.53
CA PHE A 79 -1.89 19.44 1.88
C PHE A 79 -3.38 19.14 1.83
N ASN A 80 -3.72 17.89 1.53
CA ASN A 80 -5.10 17.45 1.42
C ASN A 80 -5.55 16.82 2.74
N LYS A 81 -6.69 17.31 3.24
CA LYS A 81 -7.40 16.71 4.37
C LYS A 81 -7.94 15.34 3.96
N ILE A 82 -7.58 14.32 4.72
CA ILE A 82 -8.05 12.94 4.57
C ILE A 82 -8.96 12.63 5.74
N TYR A 83 -10.17 12.17 5.44
CA TYR A 83 -11.22 11.90 6.41
C TYR A 83 -11.35 10.40 6.62
N GLY A 84 -11.49 10.00 7.88
CA GLY A 84 -11.79 8.62 8.24
C GLY A 84 -13.27 8.29 8.07
N PHE A 85 -13.60 7.02 8.29
CA PHE A 85 -14.99 6.59 8.34
C PHE A 85 -15.70 7.21 9.56
N GLY A 86 -16.96 7.65 9.38
CA GLY A 86 -17.78 8.24 10.45
C GLY A 86 -17.69 9.76 10.55
N ASN A 87 -16.57 10.31 11.02
CA ASN A 87 -16.43 11.76 11.24
C ASN A 87 -15.85 12.49 10.02
N GLN A 88 -16.70 13.16 9.27
CA GLN A 88 -16.31 13.97 8.11
C GLN A 88 -16.06 15.46 8.43
N LYS A 89 -16.28 15.89 9.68
CA LYS A 89 -16.07 17.30 10.09
C LYS A 89 -14.62 17.56 10.47
N MET A 90 -13.95 16.58 11.09
CA MET A 90 -12.54 16.66 11.46
C MET A 90 -11.73 15.69 10.60
N PRO A 91 -10.65 16.15 9.94
CA PRO A 91 -9.79 15.24 9.20
C PRO A 91 -9.08 14.28 10.14
N ALA A 92 -8.98 13.01 9.73
CA ALA A 92 -8.18 12.02 10.44
C ALA A 92 -6.68 12.31 10.29
N LEU A 93 -6.28 12.81 9.12
CA LEU A 93 -4.91 13.25 8.85
C LEU A 93 -4.86 14.23 7.66
N THR A 94 -3.70 14.87 7.48
CA THR A 94 -3.40 15.72 6.31
C THR A 94 -2.22 15.11 5.57
N SER A 95 -2.29 15.05 4.24
CA SER A 95 -1.15 14.61 3.44
C SER A 95 0.01 15.59 3.54
N ILE A 96 1.23 15.08 3.48
CA ILE A 96 2.48 15.86 3.42
C ILE A 96 2.68 16.38 1.98
N GLY A 97 2.29 15.57 1.01
CA GLY A 97 2.36 15.92 -0.39
C GLY A 97 1.69 14.88 -1.27
N ARG A 98 1.95 14.96 -2.56
CA ARG A 98 1.40 14.07 -3.58
C ARG A 98 2.49 13.69 -4.57
N ILE A 99 2.41 12.46 -5.07
CA ILE A 99 3.23 11.99 -6.19
C ILE A 99 2.31 11.46 -7.29
N LYS A 100 2.88 11.33 -8.49
CA LYS A 100 2.36 10.47 -9.54
C LYS A 100 3.32 9.32 -9.74
N ALA A 101 2.80 8.10 -9.78
CA ALA A 101 3.62 6.92 -9.98
C ALA A 101 2.82 5.80 -10.65
N ASP A 102 3.54 4.93 -11.34
CA ASP A 102 3.01 3.67 -11.84
C ASP A 102 2.90 2.69 -10.69
N ILE A 103 1.77 2.02 -10.58
CA ILE A 103 1.52 0.98 -9.59
C ILE A 103 1.19 -0.32 -10.32
N GLU A 104 1.90 -1.38 -9.95
CA GLU A 104 1.61 -2.75 -10.40
C GLU A 104 1.27 -3.63 -9.19
N VAL A 105 0.14 -4.32 -9.22
CA VAL A 105 -0.29 -5.30 -8.20
C VAL A 105 -0.79 -6.54 -8.90
N ASP A 106 -0.33 -7.73 -8.48
CA ASP A 106 -0.72 -9.01 -9.07
C ASP A 106 -0.57 -9.03 -10.63
N ASN A 107 0.47 -8.37 -11.15
CA ASN A 107 0.77 -8.19 -12.58
C ASN A 107 -0.21 -7.28 -13.36
N VAL A 108 -1.12 -6.61 -12.67
CA VAL A 108 -1.98 -5.56 -13.25
C VAL A 108 -1.30 -4.23 -13.07
N LYS A 109 -1.07 -3.51 -14.17
CA LYS A 109 -0.39 -2.20 -14.15
C LYS A 109 -1.40 -1.07 -14.34
N ALA A 110 -1.20 0.02 -13.60
CA ALA A 110 -1.77 1.32 -13.96
C ALA A 110 -0.74 2.43 -13.79
N GLU A 111 -0.84 3.42 -14.66
CA GLU A 111 0.18 4.46 -14.82
C GLU A 111 -0.28 5.80 -14.24
N SER A 112 0.68 6.63 -13.84
CA SER A 112 0.43 8.04 -13.46
C SER A 112 -0.61 8.22 -12.35
N ILE A 113 -0.65 7.28 -11.40
CA ILE A 113 -1.64 7.24 -10.32
C ILE A 113 -1.31 8.31 -9.30
N SER A 114 -2.32 9.08 -8.90
CA SER A 114 -2.16 10.08 -7.86
C SER A 114 -2.11 9.40 -6.49
N ILE A 115 -0.98 9.52 -5.81
CA ILE A 115 -0.75 8.92 -4.50
C ILE A 115 -0.44 10.03 -3.50
N TYR A 116 -1.14 10.03 -2.38
CA TYR A 116 -0.94 10.99 -1.31
C TYR A 116 0.10 10.46 -0.34
N VAL A 117 1.08 11.28 -0.01
CA VAL A 117 2.12 10.90 0.94
C VAL A 117 1.69 11.32 2.33
N VAL A 118 1.75 10.38 3.27
CA VAL A 118 1.27 10.53 4.65
C VAL A 118 2.40 10.28 5.65
N PRO A 119 2.30 10.80 6.89
CA PRO A 119 3.23 10.47 7.96
C PRO A 119 3.34 8.96 8.21
N ASP A 120 4.50 8.47 8.65
CA ASP A 120 4.71 7.03 8.86
C ASP A 120 3.81 6.45 9.95
N ASN A 121 3.40 7.26 10.92
CA ASN A 121 2.48 6.86 12.00
C ASN A 121 1.00 6.85 11.59
N ALA A 122 0.67 7.25 10.35
CA ALA A 122 -0.70 7.26 9.85
C ALA A 122 -1.23 5.85 9.51
N GLN A 123 -0.34 4.92 9.17
CA GLN A 123 -0.69 3.56 8.74
C GLN A 123 0.43 2.57 9.03
N SER A 124 0.12 1.29 9.23
CA SER A 124 1.11 0.24 9.48
C SER A 124 1.80 -0.27 8.22
N VAL A 125 1.13 -0.23 7.07
CA VAL A 125 1.62 -0.72 5.77
C VAL A 125 2.35 0.36 4.97
N ASP A 126 3.15 -0.05 3.97
CA ASP A 126 3.89 0.89 3.12
C ASP A 126 2.95 1.73 2.25
N LEU A 127 1.97 1.06 1.64
CA LEU A 127 1.04 1.63 0.67
C LEU A 127 -0.39 1.16 0.95
N ILE A 128 -1.36 2.06 0.86
CA ILE A 128 -2.77 1.70 0.74
C ILE A 128 -3.16 1.89 -0.72
N ILE A 129 -3.73 0.86 -1.33
CA ILE A 129 -4.31 0.89 -2.66
C ILE A 129 -5.80 1.15 -2.52
N GLY A 130 -6.21 2.36 -2.86
CA GLY A 130 -7.61 2.76 -2.84
C GLY A 130 -8.25 2.76 -4.23
N ARG A 131 -9.48 3.26 -4.28
CA ARG A 131 -10.32 3.37 -5.47
C ARG A 131 -9.72 4.18 -6.62
N ALA A 132 -8.85 5.15 -6.32
CA ALA A 132 -8.08 5.86 -7.36
C ALA A 132 -7.27 4.92 -8.29
N TRP A 133 -6.94 3.72 -7.84
CA TRP A 133 -6.36 2.66 -8.65
C TRP A 133 -7.38 1.55 -8.96
N LEU A 134 -8.16 1.10 -7.97
CA LEU A 134 -9.08 -0.05 -8.13
C LEU A 134 -10.22 0.19 -9.12
N ASP A 135 -10.70 1.42 -9.25
CA ASP A 135 -11.86 1.77 -10.07
C ASP A 135 -11.47 2.16 -11.51
N LEU A 136 -10.20 1.95 -11.89
CA LEU A 136 -9.77 2.19 -13.27
C LEU A 136 -10.49 1.24 -14.25
N PRO A 137 -10.86 1.70 -15.46
CA PRO A 137 -11.71 0.93 -16.37
C PRO A 137 -11.14 -0.44 -16.77
N HIS A 138 -9.82 -0.56 -16.87
CA HIS A 138 -9.16 -1.82 -17.27
C HIS A 138 -8.87 -2.74 -16.08
N ILE A 139 -9.15 -2.31 -14.85
CA ILE A 139 -8.92 -3.09 -13.64
C ILE A 139 -10.24 -3.71 -13.19
N ALA A 140 -10.15 -4.98 -12.78
CA ALA A 140 -11.22 -5.68 -12.10
C ALA A 140 -10.69 -6.30 -10.81
N TYR A 141 -11.55 -6.35 -9.80
CA TYR A 141 -11.24 -7.04 -8.56
C TYR A 141 -12.49 -7.72 -8.00
N ALA A 142 -12.27 -8.83 -7.30
CA ALA A 142 -13.34 -9.59 -6.68
C ALA A 142 -12.90 -10.08 -5.30
N LYS A 143 -13.81 -10.02 -4.34
CA LYS A 143 -13.62 -10.65 -3.04
C LYS A 143 -14.17 -12.08 -3.07
N ILE A 144 -13.30 -13.07 -2.99
CA ILE A 144 -13.65 -14.49 -2.91
C ILE A 144 -13.29 -14.98 -1.52
N GLY A 145 -14.31 -15.15 -0.67
CA GLY A 145 -14.13 -15.48 0.74
C GLY A 145 -13.31 -14.43 1.48
N LYS A 146 -12.19 -14.85 2.08
CA LYS A 146 -11.19 -13.96 2.68
C LYS A 146 -10.06 -13.70 1.71
N ARG A 147 -10.31 -13.47 0.41
CA ARG A 147 -9.27 -13.09 -0.57
C ARG A 147 -9.75 -12.03 -1.53
N VAL A 148 -8.85 -11.10 -1.86
CA VAL A 148 -9.07 -10.17 -2.97
C VAL A 148 -8.25 -10.65 -4.16
N HIS A 149 -8.95 -10.88 -5.27
CA HIS A 149 -8.36 -11.16 -6.57
C HIS A 149 -8.39 -9.89 -7.38
N ILE A 150 -7.28 -9.61 -8.07
CA ILE A 150 -7.10 -8.44 -8.93
C ILE A 150 -6.59 -8.97 -10.27
N GLY A 151 -7.09 -8.41 -11.36
CA GLY A 151 -6.71 -8.78 -12.72
C GLY A 151 -7.18 -7.72 -13.71
N TYR A 152 -6.89 -7.93 -14.99
CA TYR A 152 -7.46 -7.09 -16.03
C TYR A 152 -8.94 -7.44 -16.19
N ARG A 153 -9.76 -6.43 -16.48
CA ARG A 153 -11.21 -6.62 -16.69
C ARG A 153 -11.50 -7.56 -17.87
N GLU A 154 -10.58 -7.63 -18.82
CA GLU A 154 -10.68 -8.51 -19.98
C GLU A 154 -10.35 -9.98 -19.67
N ASP A 155 -9.75 -10.28 -18.51
CA ASP A 155 -9.42 -11.65 -18.11
C ASP A 155 -10.70 -12.46 -17.87
N GLU A 156 -10.84 -13.60 -18.54
CA GLU A 156 -12.04 -14.45 -18.48
C GLU A 156 -12.45 -14.83 -17.05
N LEU A 157 -11.45 -15.01 -16.17
CA LEU A 157 -11.65 -15.33 -14.76
C LEU A 157 -12.37 -14.22 -13.99
N LEU A 158 -12.26 -12.96 -14.42
CA LEU A 158 -12.84 -11.81 -13.72
C LEU A 158 -14.08 -11.22 -14.37
N ARG A 159 -14.31 -11.49 -15.67
CA ARG A 159 -15.54 -11.06 -16.37
C ARG A 159 -16.83 -11.54 -15.71
N ASN A 160 -16.76 -12.66 -14.98
CA ASN A 160 -17.92 -13.32 -14.38
C ASN A 160 -18.18 -12.90 -12.92
N PHE A 161 -17.34 -12.07 -12.31
CA PHE A 161 -17.63 -11.55 -10.98
C PHE A 161 -18.50 -10.30 -11.11
N PRO A 162 -19.64 -10.22 -10.39
CA PRO A 162 -20.41 -8.98 -10.35
C PRO A 162 -19.50 -7.88 -9.81
N THR A 163 -19.34 -6.80 -10.59
CA THR A 163 -18.76 -5.57 -10.06
C THR A 163 -19.66 -5.12 -8.90
N ASP A 164 -19.06 -4.71 -7.79
CA ASP A 164 -19.75 -4.20 -6.59
C ASP A 164 -20.54 -2.89 -6.89
N GLU A 165 -20.58 -2.47 -8.16
CA GLU A 165 -21.42 -1.38 -8.69
C GLU A 165 -22.92 -1.64 -8.50
N ASN A 166 -23.35 -2.88 -8.25
CA ASN A 166 -24.73 -3.22 -7.90
C ASN A 166 -25.01 -3.20 -6.39
N VAL A 167 -24.03 -2.90 -5.53
CA VAL A 167 -24.31 -2.57 -4.13
C VAL A 167 -24.57 -1.08 -4.07
N ASN A 168 -25.86 -0.74 -4.08
CA ASN A 168 -26.36 0.60 -3.73
C ASN A 168 -25.49 1.14 -2.59
N PRO A 169 -24.84 2.32 -2.73
CA PRO A 169 -24.31 2.99 -1.56
C PRO A 169 -25.50 3.18 -0.63
N VAL A 170 -25.50 2.49 0.52
CA VAL A 170 -26.53 2.67 1.53
C VAL A 170 -26.54 4.17 1.84
N CYS A 171 -27.57 4.83 1.32
CA CYS A 171 -27.81 6.24 1.55
C CYS A 171 -28.21 6.34 3.01
N LEU A 172 -27.23 6.57 3.89
CA LEU A 172 -27.50 6.94 5.27
C LEU A 172 -28.17 8.30 5.22
N LYS A 173 -29.50 8.29 5.22
CA LYS A 173 -30.31 9.49 5.42
C LYS A 173 -29.78 10.16 6.68
N GLN A 174 -29.42 11.44 6.56
CA GLN A 174 -29.15 12.28 7.71
C GLN A 174 -30.36 12.20 8.64
N LEU A 175 -30.17 11.62 9.82
CA LEU A 175 -31.07 11.85 10.93
C LEU A 175 -30.76 13.26 11.42
N SER A 176 -31.68 14.16 11.08
CA SER A 176 -31.77 15.52 11.62
C SER A 176 -31.97 15.51 13.13
#